data_AF-A0A6N9T3C0-F1
#
_entry.id   AF-A0A6N9T3C0-F1
#
_cell.length_a   1.000
_cell.length_b   1.000
_cell.length_c   1.000
_cell.angle_alpha   90.00
_cell.angle_beta   90.00
_cell.angle_gamma   90.00
#
_symmetry.space_group_name_H-M   'P 1'
#
loop_
_entity.id
_entity.type
_entity.pdbx_description
1 polymer ?
#
loop_
_entity_poly.entity_id
_entity_poly.type
_entity_poly.pdbx_seq_one_letter_code
_entity_poly.pdbx_strand_id
1 'polypeptide(L)' 'MGVAGRRSSRCNSRLADAERETLLQALGAENGNISKVARRLGISRPTLYRKLELHGLSRKFV' A
#
# COMPACT_ATOMS: atom_id res chain seq x y z
N MET A 1 -23.67 -21.39 -13.56
CA MET A 1 -22.33 -20.85 -13.19
C MET A 1 -22.25 -20.73 -11.68
N GLY A 2 -21.63 -21.73 -11.04
CA GLY A 2 -21.43 -21.74 -9.60
C GLY A 2 -20.12 -21.06 -9.23
N VAL A 3 -20.15 -20.16 -8.26
CA VAL A 3 -19.02 -19.89 -7.36
C VAL A 3 -19.54 -19.63 -5.94
N ALA A 4 -19.70 -20.72 -5.19
CA ALA A 4 -19.66 -20.68 -3.74
C ALA A 4 -18.19 -20.44 -3.32
N GLY A 5 -17.95 -19.47 -2.43
CA GLY A 5 -16.63 -19.29 -1.80
C GLY A 5 -16.28 -17.86 -1.40
N ARG A 6 -16.35 -17.59 -0.09
CA ARG A 6 -15.62 -16.53 0.66
C ARG A 6 -16.08 -15.07 0.44
N ARG A 7 -17.14 -14.67 1.15
CA ARG A 7 -17.55 -13.26 1.33
C ARG A 7 -16.64 -12.43 2.24
N SER A 8 -15.63 -13.04 2.89
CA SER A 8 -14.68 -12.33 3.78
C SER A 8 -13.39 -11.83 3.07
N SER A 9 -13.06 -12.36 1.88
CA SER A 9 -11.78 -12.04 1.21
C SER A 9 -11.83 -10.84 0.25
N ARG A 10 -13.02 -10.43 -0.18
CA ARG A 10 -13.22 -9.37 -1.20
C ARG A 10 -13.17 -7.94 -0.64
N CYS A 11 -13.54 -7.76 0.62
CA CYS A 11 -13.42 -6.47 1.32
C CYS A 11 -11.95 -6.20 1.71
N ASN A 12 -11.21 -7.22 2.14
CA ASN A 12 -9.79 -7.08 2.46
C ASN A 12 -8.94 -6.74 1.23
N SER A 13 -9.29 -7.29 0.06
CA SER A 13 -8.60 -6.96 -1.19
C SER A 13 -8.91 -5.55 -1.68
N ARG A 14 -10.15 -5.05 -1.54
CA ARG A 14 -10.46 -3.63 -1.86
C ARG A 14 -9.75 -2.64 -0.95
N LEU A 15 -9.69 -2.91 0.36
CA LEU A 15 -8.94 -2.07 1.30
C LEU A 15 -7.44 -2.11 1.00
N ALA A 16 -6.88 -3.29 0.72
CA ALA A 16 -5.49 -3.43 0.35
C ALA A 16 -5.14 -2.74 -0.98
N ASP A 17 -6.06 -2.73 -1.94
CA ASP A 17 -5.89 -2.05 -3.22
C ASP A 17 -5.97 -0.52 -3.08
N ALA A 18 -6.94 -0.01 -2.33
CA ALA A 18 -7.04 1.41 -2.01
C ALA A 18 -5.81 1.92 -1.21
N GLU A 19 -5.30 1.11 -0.28
CA GLU A 19 -4.11 1.45 0.50
C GLU A 19 -2.85 1.46 -0.39
N ARG A 20 -2.73 0.48 -1.30
CA ARG A 20 -1.67 0.43 -2.32
C ARG A 20 -1.72 1.63 -3.26
N GLU A 21 -2.91 2.02 -3.74
CA GLU A 21 -3.09 3.18 -4.60
C GLU A 21 -2.69 4.46 -3.86
N THR A 22 -3.12 4.63 -2.61
CA THR A 22 -2.74 5.77 -1.77
C THR A 22 -1.23 5.86 -1.58
N LEU A 23 -0.57 4.72 -1.32
CA LEU A 23 0.89 4.60 -1.26
C LEU A 23 1.55 5.01 -2.57
N LEU A 24 1.08 4.50 -3.70
CA LEU A 24 1.61 4.81 -5.03
C LEU A 24 1.43 6.28 -5.39
N GLN A 25 0.27 6.88 -5.07
CA GLN A 25 0.00 8.30 -5.27
C GLN A 25 0.95 9.17 -4.45
N ALA A 26 1.11 8.85 -3.17
CA ALA A 26 2.04 9.57 -2.31
C ALA A 26 3.50 9.40 -2.79
N LEU A 27 3.91 8.20 -3.19
CA LEU A 27 5.23 7.92 -3.75
C LEU A 27 5.47 8.66 -5.06
N GLY A 28 4.49 8.68 -5.97
CA GLY A 28 4.57 9.42 -7.23
C GLY A 28 4.70 10.92 -6.99
N ALA A 29 3.87 11.48 -6.10
CA ALA A 29 3.90 12.90 -5.78
C ALA A 29 5.21 13.34 -5.09
N GLU A 30 5.84 12.45 -4.31
CA GLU A 30 7.11 12.72 -3.65
C GLU A 30 8.33 12.16 -4.41
N ASN A 31 8.19 11.71 -5.66
CA ASN A 31 9.27 11.15 -6.49
C ASN A 31 10.03 9.99 -5.82
N GLY A 32 9.31 9.09 -5.13
CA GLY A 32 9.90 7.95 -4.42
C GLY A 32 10.57 8.32 -3.08
N ASN A 33 10.43 9.55 -2.60
CA ASN A 33 11.01 9.95 -1.32
C ASN A 33 10.25 9.37 -0.12
N ILE A 34 10.64 8.16 0.29
CA ILE A 34 10.10 7.41 1.44
C ILE A 34 9.93 8.29 2.69
N SER A 35 10.89 9.17 3.00
CA SER A 35 10.79 10.04 4.17
C SER A 35 9.70 11.10 4.08
N LYS A 36 9.50 11.67 2.88
CA LYS A 36 8.46 12.67 2.66
C LYS A 36 7.08 12.00 2.62
N VAL A 37 6.99 10.85 1.97
CA VAL A 37 5.79 10.01 1.94
C VAL A 37 5.36 9.61 3.35
N ALA A 38 6.30 9.12 4.17
CA ALA A 38 6.06 8.79 5.57
C ALA A 38 5.54 10.00 6.36
N ARG A 39 6.16 11.17 6.19
CA ARG A 39 5.73 12.42 6.85
C ARG A 39 4.35 12.90 6.37
N ARG A 40 4.03 12.71 5.09
CA ARG A 40 2.74 13.07 4.48
C ARG A 40 1.61 12.14 4.92
N LEU A 41 1.90 10.85 5.07
CA LEU A 41 0.97 9.84 5.59
C LEU A 41 0.87 9.85 7.12
N GLY A 42 1.69 10.64 7.82
CA GLY A 42 1.70 10.70 9.29
C GLY A 42 2.22 9.44 9.97
N ILE A 43 3.06 8.66 9.26
CA ILE A 43 3.60 7.38 9.77
C ILE A 43 5.12 7.40 9.79
N SER A 44 5.71 6.55 10.62
CA SER A 44 7.16 6.38 10.67
C SER A 44 7.68 5.64 9.41
N ARG A 45 8.91 5.96 9.00
CA ARG A 45 9.64 5.27 7.91
C ARG A 45 9.58 3.74 8.01
N PRO A 46 9.84 3.09 9.17
CA PRO A 46 9.71 1.64 9.31
C PRO A 46 8.27 1.13 9.08
N THR A 47 7.26 1.89 9.47
CA THR A 47 5.85 1.55 9.21
C THR A 47 5.53 1.60 7.72
N LEU A 48 6.07 2.61 7.01
CA LEU A 48 5.94 2.71 5.56
C LEU A 48 6.61 1.54 4.85
N TYR A 49 7.85 1.19 5.24
CA TYR A 49 8.54 0.01 4.72
C TYR A 49 7.72 -1.26 4.91
N ARG A 50 7.19 -1.48 6.12
CA ARG A 50 6.38 -2.66 6.41
C ARG A 50 5.12 -2.73 5.55
N LYS A 51 4.42 -1.61 5.33
CA LYS A 51 3.28 -1.52 4.40
C LYS A 51 3.73 -1.80 2.95
N LEU A 52 4.84 -1.22 2.51
CA LEU A 52 5.39 -1.45 1.18
C LEU A 52 5.74 -2.93 0.95
N GLU A 53 6.32 -3.60 1.95
CA GLU A 53 6.65 -5.03 1.90
C GLU A 53 5.39 -5.90 1.86
N LEU A 54 4.39 -5.59 2.69
CA LEU A 54 3.09 -6.28 2.68
C LEU A 54 2.37 -6.18 1.32
N HIS A 55 2.52 -5.05 0.62
CA HIS A 55 1.95 -4.83 -0.71
C HIS A 55 2.90 -5.19 -1.87
N GLY A 56 4.10 -5.71 -1.59
CA GLY A 56 5.10 -6.05 -2.61
C GLY A 56 5.64 -4.84 -3.41
N LEU A 57 5.49 -3.63 -2.87
CA LEU A 57 5.95 -2.37 -3.46
C LEU A 57 7.39 -2.01 -3.09
N SER A 58 7.96 -2.64 -2.05
CA SER A 58 9.31 -2.31 -1.52
C SER A 58 10.42 -2.40 -2.58
N ARG A 59 10.34 -3.34 -3.52
CA ARG A 59 11.34 -3.52 -4.59
C ARG A 59 11.27 -2.46 -5.69
N LYS A 60 10.18 -1.67 -5.77
CA LYS A 60 9.96 -0.73 -6.87
C LYS A 60 10.61 0.65 -6.60
N PHE A 61 11.06 0.90 -5.38
CA PHE A 61 11.55 2.21 -4.91
C PHE A 61 12.84 2.12 -4.09
N VAL A 62 13.55 0.97 -4.15
CA VAL A 62 14.90 0.78 -3.58
C VAL A 62 15.96 1.18 -4.59
#